data_AF-A0A0C2PG39-F1
#
_entry.id   AF-A0A0C2PG39-F1
#
_cell.length_a   1.000
_cell.length_b   1.000
_cell.length_c   1.000
_cell.angle_alpha   90.00
_cell.angle_beta   90.00
_cell.angle_gamma   90.00
#
_symmetry.space_group_name_H-M   'P 1'
#
loop_
_entity.id
_entity.type
_entity.pdbx_description
1 polymer ?
#
loop_
_entity_poly.entity_id
_entity_poly.type
_entity_poly.pdbx_seq_one_letter_code
_entity_poly.pdbx_strand_id
1 'polypeptide(L)'
;VRVWSKFRMQQRSAQNPSALAPPQTVQAVPPGPTLPLGRGNTVLITHESGEPTSDVLEERFLVAQVRAILQPVAAPLQAPLLYVEFFNFSNAHFAVVNGVRVVTPAPKIDMFLVHRRLRSNHLPLGDIIPMDSVRQVVQLIPKFGAVASLEMTCDNSLDVAREFYINSFADKETFHAILSYQ
;
A
#
# COMPACT_ATOMS: atom_id res chain seq x y z
N VAL A 1 22.74 -2.67 -10.65
CA VAL A 1 21.54 -3.14 -9.92
C VAL A 1 20.77 -4.07 -10.84
N ARG A 2 20.15 -5.15 -10.34
CA ARG A 2 19.16 -5.92 -11.10
C ARG A 2 17.78 -5.30 -10.87
N VAL A 3 16.95 -5.27 -11.90
CA VAL A 3 15.60 -4.69 -11.86
C VAL A 3 14.60 -5.70 -12.36
N TRP A 4 13.47 -5.85 -11.68
CA TRP A 4 12.35 -6.69 -12.09
C TRP A 4 11.08 -5.89 -12.23
N SER A 5 10.16 -6.40 -13.06
CA SER A 5 8.82 -5.81 -13.25
C SER A 5 7.74 -6.46 -12.41
N LYS A 6 8.04 -7.61 -11.76
CA LYS A 6 7.10 -8.31 -10.87
C LYS A 6 7.82 -9.28 -9.94
N PHE A 7 7.19 -9.58 -8.81
CA PHE A 7 7.51 -10.73 -7.95
C PHE A 7 6.24 -11.49 -7.58
N ARG A 8 6.41 -12.69 -7.02
CA ARG A 8 5.31 -13.49 -6.47
C ARG A 8 5.52 -13.63 -4.98
N MET A 9 4.44 -13.48 -4.22
CA MET A 9 4.42 -13.76 -2.80
C MET A 9 3.35 -14.79 -2.48
N GLN A 10 3.63 -15.62 -1.48
CA GLN A 10 2.69 -16.60 -0.96
C GLN A 10 2.81 -16.57 0.56
N GLN A 11 1.66 -16.62 1.22
CA GLN A 11 1.60 -16.52 2.67
C GLN A 11 0.71 -17.64 3.23
N ARG A 12 0.79 -17.85 4.54
CA ARG A 12 -0.17 -18.70 5.25
C ARG A 12 -1.48 -17.95 5.41
N SER A 13 -2.59 -18.69 5.36
CA SER A 13 -3.91 -18.10 5.60
C SER A 13 -4.03 -17.64 7.06
N ALA A 14 -4.54 -16.44 7.28
CA ALA A 14 -4.91 -15.94 8.59
C ALA A 14 -6.09 -16.73 9.18
N GLN A 15 -6.97 -17.29 8.32
CA GLN A 15 -8.09 -18.13 8.73
C GLN A 15 -7.67 -19.54 9.14
N ASN A 16 -6.64 -20.06 8.48
CA ASN A 16 -6.08 -21.38 8.75
C ASN A 16 -4.56 -21.36 8.60
N PRO A 17 -3.80 -21.16 9.70
CA PRO A 17 -2.34 -21.07 9.65
C PRO A 17 -1.64 -22.33 9.08
N SER A 18 -2.32 -23.49 9.12
CA SER A 18 -1.79 -24.71 8.52
C SER A 18 -1.84 -24.70 6.98
N ALA A 19 -2.72 -23.89 6.38
CA ALA A 19 -2.90 -23.77 4.95
C ALA A 19 -2.10 -22.62 4.34
N LEU A 20 -1.66 -22.80 3.10
CA LEU A 20 -1.08 -21.73 2.29
C LEU A 20 -2.18 -21.07 1.46
N ALA A 21 -2.20 -19.74 1.45
CA ALA A 21 -3.02 -18.97 0.53
C ALA A 21 -2.50 -19.12 -0.92
N PRO A 22 -3.34 -18.88 -1.94
CA PRO A 22 -2.89 -18.82 -3.32
C PRO A 22 -1.78 -17.75 -3.50
N PRO A 23 -0.76 -18.00 -4.33
CA PRO A 23 0.27 -17.02 -4.58
C PRO A 23 -0.30 -15.81 -5.33
N GLN A 24 0.07 -14.61 -4.89
CA GLN A 24 -0.28 -13.35 -5.55
C GLN A 24 0.94 -12.78 -6.28
N THR A 25 0.70 -12.14 -7.43
CA THR A 25 1.74 -11.46 -8.20
C THR A 25 1.66 -9.97 -7.94
N VAL A 26 2.77 -9.37 -7.53
CA VAL A 26 2.92 -7.93 -7.36
C VAL A 26 3.73 -7.39 -8.53
N GLN A 27 3.18 -6.42 -9.25
CA GLN A 27 3.78 -5.77 -10.40
C GLN A 27 4.32 -4.39 -10.04
N ALA A 28 5.44 -4.04 -10.69
CA ALA A 28 6.09 -2.73 -10.66
C ALA A 28 6.65 -2.45 -12.06
N VAL A 29 5.75 -2.28 -13.03
CA VAL A 29 6.09 -2.01 -14.42
C VAL A 29 6.45 -0.52 -14.55
N PRO A 30 7.65 -0.18 -15.05
CA PRO A 30 8.04 1.22 -15.20
C PRO A 30 7.24 1.92 -16.31
N PRO A 31 7.22 3.26 -16.33
CA PRO A 31 6.73 4.05 -17.46
C PRO A 31 7.29 3.60 -18.81
N GLY A 32 6.44 3.58 -19.83
CA GLY A 32 6.83 3.22 -21.19
C GLY A 32 5.83 3.71 -22.25
N PRO A 33 6.07 3.44 -23.55
CA PRO A 33 5.26 3.98 -24.65
C PRO A 33 3.79 3.59 -24.61
N THR A 34 3.48 2.37 -24.16
CA THR A 34 2.11 1.87 -24.02
C THR A 34 1.46 2.19 -22.68
N LEU A 35 2.28 2.55 -21.68
CA LEU A 35 1.84 2.78 -20.31
C LEU A 35 2.66 3.94 -19.71
N PRO A 36 2.30 5.19 -20.03
CA PRO A 36 3.12 6.37 -19.74
C PRO A 36 3.41 6.60 -18.24
N LEU A 37 2.56 6.08 -17.35
CA LEU A 37 2.72 6.22 -15.90
C LEU A 37 3.26 4.95 -15.23
N GLY A 38 3.51 3.89 -16.00
CA GLY A 38 3.80 2.56 -15.49
C GLY A 38 2.59 1.93 -14.81
N ARG A 39 2.81 0.84 -14.08
CA ARG A 39 1.79 0.20 -13.23
C ARG A 39 2.45 -0.44 -12.02
N GLY A 40 2.03 0.00 -10.86
CA GLY A 40 2.44 -0.55 -9.57
C GLY A 40 1.25 -1.07 -8.80
N ASN A 41 1.32 -2.31 -8.31
CA ASN A 41 0.34 -2.80 -7.34
C ASN A 41 0.55 -2.14 -5.97
N THR A 42 -0.52 -2.10 -5.19
CA THR A 42 -0.53 -1.58 -3.83
C THR A 42 -0.40 -2.72 -2.83
N VAL A 43 0.32 -2.46 -1.75
CA VAL A 43 0.67 -3.42 -0.72
C VAL A 43 0.52 -2.79 0.65
N LEU A 44 0.19 -3.61 1.63
CA LEU A 44 0.35 -3.27 3.04
C LEU A 44 1.76 -3.66 3.47
N ILE A 45 2.45 -2.76 4.16
CA ILE A 45 3.84 -2.94 4.60
C ILE A 45 3.96 -2.66 6.09
N THR A 46 4.95 -3.27 6.73
CA THR A 46 5.53 -2.76 7.98
C THR A 46 6.61 -1.73 7.64
N HIS A 47 6.53 -0.53 8.20
CA HIS A 47 7.53 0.52 7.94
C HIS A 47 8.00 1.17 9.23
N GLU A 48 9.31 1.19 9.42
CA GLU A 48 9.98 1.76 10.61
C GLU A 48 10.18 3.28 10.49
N SER A 49 9.19 4.06 9.98
CA SER A 49 9.36 5.51 9.98
C SER A 49 9.31 6.06 11.41
N GLY A 50 10.50 6.29 11.97
CA GLY A 50 10.72 7.09 13.16
C GLY A 50 10.41 8.57 12.91
N GLU A 51 9.36 9.05 13.55
CA GLU A 51 9.39 10.30 14.31
C GLU A 51 8.97 9.96 15.75
N PRO A 52 9.78 10.31 16.77
CA PRO A 52 9.52 9.96 18.17
C PRO A 52 8.53 10.96 18.78
N THR A 53 7.31 11.01 18.28
CA THR A 53 6.27 11.91 18.84
C THR A 53 5.23 11.20 19.71
N SER A 54 5.43 9.92 19.99
CA SER A 54 4.63 9.19 20.97
C SER A 54 5.36 7.94 21.43
N ASP A 55 5.42 7.76 22.74
CA ASP A 55 6.15 6.76 23.54
C ASP A 55 5.71 5.29 23.32
N VAL A 56 5.19 4.96 22.14
CA VAL A 56 4.77 3.59 21.81
C VAL A 56 5.50 3.16 20.55
N LEU A 57 6.34 2.13 20.70
CA LEU A 57 6.97 1.38 19.62
C LEU A 57 5.89 0.62 18.85
N GLU A 58 5.03 1.33 18.13
CA GLU A 58 4.02 0.73 17.26
C GLU A 58 4.65 0.53 15.89
N GLU A 59 4.79 -0.75 15.48
CA GLU A 59 4.98 -1.10 14.08
C GLU A 59 3.87 -0.41 13.28
N ARG A 60 4.19 0.69 12.59
CA ARG A 60 3.19 1.41 11.81
C ARG A 60 3.03 0.70 10.47
N PHE A 61 1.85 0.11 10.29
CA PHE A 61 1.45 -0.44 9.00
C PHE A 61 1.07 0.70 8.07
N LEU A 62 1.63 0.67 6.86
CA LEU A 62 1.34 1.65 5.82
C LEU A 62 0.84 0.95 4.58
N VAL A 63 -0.03 1.63 3.83
CA VAL A 63 -0.31 1.25 2.45
C VAL A 63 0.69 1.94 1.55
N ALA A 64 1.26 1.20 0.60
CA ALA A 64 2.22 1.74 -0.34
C ALA A 64 2.00 1.18 -1.76
N GLN A 65 2.33 1.96 -2.79
CA GLN A 65 2.38 1.51 -4.17
C GLN A 65 3.81 1.12 -4.53
N VAL A 66 4.02 -0.09 -5.04
CA VAL A 66 5.35 -0.54 -5.48
C VAL A 66 5.67 0.09 -6.84
N ARG A 67 6.75 0.86 -6.90
CA ARG A 67 7.18 1.58 -8.12
C ARG A 67 8.40 0.96 -8.79
N ALA A 68 9.27 0.29 -8.03
CA ALA A 68 10.37 -0.48 -8.60
C ALA A 68 10.79 -1.64 -7.69
N ILE A 69 11.34 -2.69 -8.30
CA ILE A 69 11.94 -3.85 -7.60
C ILE A 69 13.41 -3.90 -7.98
N LEU A 70 14.28 -3.82 -6.99
CA LEU A 70 15.72 -3.60 -7.16
C LEU A 70 16.49 -4.69 -6.41
N GLN A 71 17.64 -5.12 -6.90
CA GLN A 71 18.61 -5.89 -6.10
C GLN A 71 20.01 -5.35 -6.37
N PRO A 72 20.71 -4.88 -5.32
CA PRO A 72 22.12 -4.52 -5.42
C PRO A 72 22.96 -5.69 -5.96
N VAL A 73 23.84 -5.38 -6.92
CA VAL A 73 24.79 -6.36 -7.45
C VAL A 73 26.06 -6.20 -6.63
N ALA A 74 26.12 -6.88 -5.49
CA ALA A 74 27.22 -6.84 -4.54
C ALA A 74 27.62 -8.26 -4.12
N ALA A 75 28.82 -8.40 -3.55
CA ALA A 75 29.29 -9.62 -2.90
C ALA A 75 29.46 -9.34 -1.39
N PRO A 76 28.73 -10.04 -0.50
CA PRO A 76 27.75 -11.10 -0.76
C PRO A 76 26.45 -10.59 -1.41
N LEU A 77 25.67 -11.52 -2.00
CA LEU A 77 24.39 -11.21 -2.63
C LEU A 77 23.43 -10.62 -1.60
N GLN A 78 22.84 -9.47 -1.92
CA GLN A 78 21.88 -8.78 -1.05
C GLN A 78 20.44 -9.17 -1.38
N ALA A 79 19.54 -9.05 -0.40
CA ALA A 79 18.11 -9.27 -0.60
C ALA A 79 17.52 -8.22 -1.57
N PRO A 80 16.44 -8.55 -2.31
CA PRO A 80 15.71 -7.57 -3.09
C PRO A 80 15.10 -6.46 -2.23
N LEU A 81 15.10 -5.25 -2.77
CA LEU A 81 14.51 -4.04 -2.20
C LEU A 81 13.38 -3.55 -3.10
N LEU A 82 12.45 -2.81 -2.51
CA LEU A 82 11.33 -2.18 -3.19
C LEU A 82 11.45 -0.67 -3.04
N TYR A 83 11.35 0.07 -4.15
CA TYR A 83 11.00 1.48 -4.06
C TYR A 83 9.48 1.60 -4.04
N VAL A 84 8.95 2.22 -3.00
CA VAL A 84 7.51 2.34 -2.76
C VAL A 84 7.10 3.79 -2.54
N GLU A 85 5.89 4.16 -2.92
CA GLU A 85 5.27 5.46 -2.61
C GLU A 85 4.14 5.26 -1.61
N PHE A 86 4.09 6.08 -0.56
CA PHE A 86 3.20 5.86 0.57
C PHE A 86 1.81 6.48 0.40
N PHE A 87 0.84 5.88 1.08
CA PHE A 87 -0.46 6.46 1.35
C PHE A 87 -0.64 6.65 2.85
N ASN A 88 -1.27 7.75 3.24
CA ASN A 88 -1.67 8.00 4.61
C ASN A 88 -3.14 7.65 4.78
N PHE A 89 -3.47 7.05 5.91
CA PHE A 89 -4.85 6.97 6.38
C PHE A 89 -5.43 8.38 6.58
N SER A 90 -6.65 8.59 6.11
CA SER A 90 -7.35 9.85 6.23
C SER A 90 -7.95 10.00 7.62
N ASN A 91 -7.73 11.16 8.24
CA ASN A 91 -8.35 11.53 9.51
C ASN A 91 -9.80 12.02 9.35
N ALA A 92 -10.40 11.88 8.17
CA ALA A 92 -11.79 12.27 7.90
C ALA A 92 -12.80 11.46 8.72
N HIS A 93 -12.47 10.21 9.05
CA HIS A 93 -13.28 9.33 9.88
C HIS A 93 -12.42 8.77 10.99
N PHE A 94 -12.80 9.05 12.24
CA PHE A 94 -12.08 8.58 13.41
C PHE A 94 -13.07 8.37 14.57
N ALA A 95 -12.68 7.49 15.49
CA ALA A 95 -13.29 7.37 16.80
C ALA A 95 -12.26 7.75 17.87
N VAL A 96 -12.74 8.08 19.06
CA VAL A 96 -11.88 8.27 20.23
C VAL A 96 -12.04 7.05 21.12
N VAL A 97 -10.98 6.27 21.26
CA VAL A 97 -10.93 5.08 22.12
C VAL A 97 -9.85 5.33 23.17
N ASN A 98 -10.23 5.30 24.45
CA ASN A 98 -9.32 5.58 25.57
C ASN A 98 -8.55 6.92 25.44
N GLY A 99 -9.19 7.95 24.89
CA GLY A 99 -8.57 9.26 24.68
C GLY A 99 -7.64 9.35 23.46
N VAL A 100 -7.43 8.25 22.73
CA VAL A 100 -6.63 8.20 21.51
C VAL A 100 -7.54 8.23 20.29
N ARG A 101 -7.18 9.05 19.29
CA ARG A 101 -7.87 9.07 18.00
C ARG A 101 -7.44 7.89 17.15
N VAL A 102 -8.38 7.02 16.83
CA VAL A 102 -8.17 5.85 15.97
C VAL A 102 -8.92 6.07 14.67
N VAL A 103 -8.24 5.91 13.53
CA VAL A 103 -8.88 6.02 12.21
C VAL A 103 -9.93 4.93 12.08
N THR A 104 -11.10 5.28 11.56
CA THR A 104 -12.20 4.34 11.33
C THR A 104 -12.60 4.30 9.85
N PRO A 105 -13.26 3.22 9.41
CA PRO A 105 -13.81 3.15 8.05
C PRO A 105 -14.82 4.27 7.76
N ALA A 106 -14.96 4.62 6.48
CA ALA A 106 -15.97 5.57 6.04
C ALA A 106 -17.39 5.01 6.26
N PRO A 107 -18.31 5.77 6.90
CA PRO A 107 -19.67 5.30 7.16
C PRO A 107 -20.38 4.87 5.88
N LYS A 108 -21.14 3.76 5.95
CA LYS A 108 -21.91 3.15 4.84
C LYS A 108 -21.08 2.45 3.76
N ILE A 109 -19.78 2.72 3.68
CA ILE A 109 -18.86 2.05 2.74
C ILE A 109 -18.05 0.97 3.47
N ASP A 110 -17.78 1.20 4.77
CA ASP A 110 -17.04 0.29 5.65
C ASP A 110 -15.63 -0.05 5.14
N MET A 111 -15.03 0.90 4.40
CA MET A 111 -13.65 0.85 3.93
C MET A 111 -12.85 2.03 4.47
N PHE A 112 -11.56 1.80 4.75
CA PHE A 112 -10.65 2.87 5.14
C PHE A 112 -10.35 3.80 3.98
N LEU A 113 -10.34 5.10 4.26
CA LEU A 113 -9.96 6.12 3.31
C LEU A 113 -8.47 6.43 3.44
N VAL A 114 -7.74 6.42 2.34
CA VAL A 114 -6.34 6.81 2.26
C VAL A 114 -6.12 7.87 1.18
N HIS A 115 -5.04 8.63 1.30
CA HIS A 115 -4.60 9.59 0.29
C HIS A 115 -3.09 9.46 0.07
N ARG A 116 -2.62 9.79 -1.13
CA ARG A 116 -1.19 9.70 -1.45
C ARG A 116 -0.41 10.65 -0.54
N ARG A 117 0.66 10.15 0.09
CA ARG A 117 1.55 10.98 0.90
C ARG A 117 2.44 11.79 -0.04
N LEU A 118 2.42 13.11 0.11
CA LEU A 118 3.19 14.02 -0.73
C LEU A 118 4.30 14.69 0.08
N ARG A 119 5.40 15.03 -0.61
CA ARG A 119 6.43 15.93 -0.10
C ARG A 119 5.93 17.37 -0.12
N SER A 120 6.70 18.29 0.47
CA SER A 120 6.43 19.74 0.42
C SER A 120 6.37 20.30 -1.01
N ASN A 121 7.03 19.65 -1.98
CA ASN A 121 6.99 19.99 -3.40
C ASN A 121 5.86 19.29 -4.17
N HIS A 122 4.89 18.69 -3.49
CA HIS A 122 3.75 17.96 -4.07
C HIS A 122 4.10 16.68 -4.85
N LEU A 123 5.36 16.23 -4.86
CA LEU A 123 5.71 14.92 -5.44
C LEU A 123 5.40 13.78 -4.46
N PRO A 124 5.05 12.57 -4.95
CA PRO A 124 4.83 11.41 -4.10
C PRO A 124 6.01 11.12 -3.17
N LEU A 125 5.75 11.03 -1.87
CA LEU A 125 6.74 10.63 -0.89
C LEU A 125 6.83 9.10 -0.87
N GLY A 126 8.04 8.60 -0.93
CA GLY A 126 8.35 7.18 -0.97
C GLY A 126 9.71 6.89 -0.38
N ASP A 127 10.00 5.61 -0.22
CA ASP A 127 11.22 5.08 0.41
C ASP A 127 11.66 3.76 -0.24
N ILE A 128 12.87 3.33 0.08
CA ILE A 128 13.39 2.01 -0.27
C ILE A 128 13.23 1.09 0.93
N ILE A 129 12.40 0.06 0.80
CA ILE A 129 12.14 -0.91 1.87
C ILE A 129 12.65 -2.31 1.48
N PRO A 130 13.00 -3.15 2.46
CA PRO A 130 13.18 -4.59 2.25
C PRO A 130 11.91 -5.26 1.67
N MET A 131 12.08 -6.21 0.75
CA MET A 131 10.93 -6.92 0.15
C MET A 131 10.12 -7.74 1.18
N ASP A 132 10.77 -8.23 2.24
CA ASP A 132 10.14 -8.97 3.34
C ASP A 132 9.24 -8.10 4.25
N SER A 133 9.30 -6.77 4.10
CA SER A 133 8.41 -5.83 4.78
C SER A 133 6.98 -5.86 4.23
N VAL A 134 6.75 -6.49 3.08
CA VAL A 134 5.42 -6.62 2.47
C VAL A 134 4.58 -7.67 3.22
N ARG A 135 3.43 -7.23 3.73
CA ARG A 135 2.52 -8.05 4.55
C ARG A 135 1.30 -8.54 3.80
N GLN A 136 0.78 -7.77 2.84
CA GLN A 136 -0.40 -8.18 2.08
C GLN A 136 -0.48 -7.39 0.77
N VAL A 137 -1.05 -7.98 -0.29
CA VAL A 137 -1.46 -7.21 -1.48
C VAL A 137 -2.82 -6.61 -1.22
N VAL A 138 -2.93 -5.29 -1.34
CA VAL A 138 -4.20 -4.58 -1.11
C VAL A 138 -4.64 -3.89 -2.39
N GLN A 139 -5.95 -3.76 -2.61
CA GLN A 139 -6.49 -3.03 -3.75
C GLN A 139 -7.00 -1.68 -3.29
N LEU A 140 -6.67 -0.63 -4.04
CA LEU A 140 -7.21 0.71 -3.83
C LEU A 140 -8.29 1.01 -4.86
N ILE A 141 -9.41 1.54 -4.39
CA ILE A 141 -10.53 1.98 -5.23
C ILE A 141 -10.55 3.51 -5.19
N PRO A 142 -10.41 4.22 -6.33
CA PRO A 142 -10.52 5.67 -6.36
C PRO A 142 -11.84 6.14 -5.74
N LYS A 143 -11.77 7.12 -4.84
CA LYS A 143 -12.96 7.80 -4.35
C LYS A 143 -13.44 8.78 -5.41
N PHE A 144 -14.53 8.43 -6.07
CA PHE A 144 -15.17 9.31 -7.04
C PHE A 144 -15.99 10.40 -6.34
N GLY A 145 -15.94 11.62 -6.87
CA GLY A 145 -16.88 12.68 -6.49
C GLY A 145 -18.25 12.47 -7.14
N ALA A 146 -19.05 13.53 -7.21
CA ALA A 146 -20.33 13.50 -7.93
C ALA A 146 -20.16 13.13 -9.42
N VAL A 147 -19.00 13.45 -10.01
CA VAL A 147 -18.62 13.12 -11.39
C VAL A 147 -17.20 12.56 -11.37
N ALA A 148 -16.98 11.42 -12.04
CA ALA A 148 -15.65 10.88 -12.24
C ALA A 148 -14.87 11.74 -13.25
N SER A 149 -13.57 11.91 -13.05
CA SER A 149 -12.73 12.62 -14.02
C SER A 149 -12.78 11.91 -15.38
N LEU A 150 -13.02 12.66 -16.45
CA LEU A 150 -13.04 12.13 -17.82
C LEU A 150 -11.66 11.64 -18.28
N GLU A 151 -10.60 12.13 -17.64
CA GLU A 151 -9.21 11.73 -17.93
C GLU A 151 -8.81 10.43 -17.24
N MET A 152 -9.63 9.94 -16.31
CA MET A 152 -9.32 8.77 -15.51
C MET A 152 -9.69 7.48 -16.24
N THR A 153 -8.72 6.58 -16.33
CA THR A 153 -8.83 5.24 -16.89
C THR A 153 -8.38 4.22 -15.85
N CYS A 154 -8.58 2.92 -16.13
CA CYS A 154 -8.04 1.87 -15.27
C CYS A 154 -6.51 1.91 -15.15
N ASP A 155 -5.81 2.46 -16.14
CA ASP A 155 -4.35 2.51 -16.20
C ASP A 155 -3.72 3.68 -15.43
N ASN A 156 -4.44 4.80 -15.28
CA ASN A 156 -3.92 5.99 -14.61
C ASN A 156 -4.66 6.37 -13.31
N SER A 157 -5.69 5.61 -12.92
CA SER A 157 -6.54 5.93 -11.78
C SER A 157 -5.79 6.14 -10.47
N LEU A 158 -4.73 5.38 -10.21
CA LEU A 158 -3.88 5.55 -9.02
C LEU A 158 -3.07 6.86 -9.05
N ASP A 159 -2.79 7.40 -10.23
CA ASP A 159 -2.01 8.62 -10.41
C ASP A 159 -2.90 9.87 -10.50
N VAL A 160 -4.12 9.75 -11.05
CA VAL A 160 -5.07 10.85 -11.23
C VAL A 160 -5.91 11.11 -9.97
N ALA A 161 -6.36 10.05 -9.28
CA ALA A 161 -7.19 10.21 -8.09
C ALA A 161 -6.36 10.65 -6.86
N ARG A 162 -7.02 11.39 -5.97
CA ARG A 162 -6.39 11.96 -4.75
C ARG A 162 -6.63 11.13 -3.50
N GLU A 163 -7.80 10.49 -3.44
CA GLU A 163 -8.27 9.71 -2.31
C GLU A 163 -8.73 8.34 -2.80
N PHE A 164 -8.54 7.33 -1.95
CA PHE A 164 -8.83 5.94 -2.27
C PHE A 164 -9.44 5.22 -1.09
N TYR A 165 -10.40 4.35 -1.34
CA TYR A 165 -10.83 3.35 -0.38
C TYR A 165 -9.91 2.14 -0.47
N ILE A 166 -9.45 1.63 0.67
CA ILE A 166 -8.83 0.31 0.74
C ILE A 166 -9.94 -0.73 0.58
N ASN A 167 -9.86 -1.59 -0.42
CA ASN A 167 -10.85 -2.65 -0.63
C ASN A 167 -10.67 -3.76 0.40
N SER A 168 -11.17 -3.53 1.61
CA SER A 168 -11.14 -4.50 2.71
C SER A 168 -11.94 -5.77 2.42
N PHE A 169 -12.82 -5.75 1.40
CA PHE A 169 -13.71 -6.85 1.07
C PHE A 169 -13.28 -7.62 -0.20
N ALA A 170 -12.07 -7.38 -0.71
CA ALA A 170 -11.53 -8.11 -1.86
C ALA A 170 -11.48 -9.63 -1.57
N ASP A 171 -11.01 -9.99 -0.37
CA ASP A 171 -11.00 -11.35 0.14
C ASP A 171 -10.88 -11.34 1.68
N LYS A 172 -11.05 -12.52 2.29
CA LYS A 172 -10.98 -12.68 3.76
C LYS A 172 -9.59 -12.39 4.32
N GLU A 173 -8.53 -12.69 3.58
CA GLU A 173 -7.16 -12.49 4.05
C GLU A 173 -6.82 -10.99 4.14
N THR A 174 -7.27 -10.23 3.15
CA THR A 174 -7.16 -8.77 3.09
C THR A 174 -7.97 -8.12 4.20
N PHE A 175 -9.22 -8.56 4.42
CA PHE A 175 -10.06 -8.08 5.51
C PHE A 175 -9.38 -8.26 6.88
N HIS A 176 -8.87 -9.46 7.14
CA HIS A 176 -8.19 -9.77 8.39
C HIS A 176 -6.90 -8.99 8.54
N ALA A 177 -6.08 -8.90 7.49
CA ALA A 177 -4.85 -8.10 7.52
C ALA A 177 -5.17 -6.66 7.94
N ILE A 178 -6.03 -5.95 7.21
CA ILE A 178 -6.30 -4.53 7.46
C ILE A 178 -6.79 -4.27 8.88
N LEU A 179 -7.65 -5.14 9.43
CA LEU A 179 -8.17 -4.99 10.80
C LEU A 179 -7.20 -5.42 11.90
N SER A 180 -6.32 -6.38 11.62
CA SER A 180 -5.34 -6.89 12.60
C SER A 180 -4.16 -5.94 12.80
N TYR A 181 -4.09 -4.89 11.99
CA TYR A 181 -3.01 -3.91 11.93
C TYR A 181 -3.47 -2.50 12.32
N GLN A 182 -4.65 -2.40 12.95
CA GLN A 182 -5.14 -1.24 13.70
C GLN A 182 -4.92 -1.44 15.20
#